data_AF-A0A0F9NED9-F1
#
_entry.id   AF-A0A0F9NED9-F1
#
_cell.length_a   1.000
_cell.length_b   1.000
_cell.length_c   1.000
_cell.angle_alpha   90.00
_cell.angle_beta   90.00
_cell.angle_gamma   90.00
#
_symmetry.space_group_name_H-M   'P 1'
#
loop_
_entity.id
_entity.type
_entity.pdbx_description
1 polymer ?
#
loop_
_entity_poly.entity_id
_entity_poly.type
_entity_poly.pdbx_seq_one_letter_code
_entity_poly.pdbx_strand_id
1 'polypeptide(L)'
;MGKKISKKSGKELVTQPENLAPVLIDPEKEIEYAAKAAKALTTVIACKKRKVMIQGEQYIEFEDWQTIARFYNSSVGVKWTKEIHREGKLIGFEAKANVYRNGIIISSAEASCLRDEPNWKSKPEFQLKSMAQTRASAKALRNVFAWVVVMAGYKTTPAEEMNAGNVVEVDPHGKPR
;
A
#
# COMPACT_ATOMS: atom_id res chain seq x y z
N MET A 1 3.03 -57.73 3.22
CA MET A 1 2.36 -57.40 1.93
C MET A 1 1.85 -55.97 2.02
N GLY A 2 2.53 -55.03 1.36
CA GLY A 2 2.33 -53.59 1.55
C GLY A 2 1.09 -53.03 0.86
N LYS A 3 0.34 -52.16 1.56
CA LYS A 3 -0.61 -51.22 0.93
C LYS A 3 0.09 -49.88 0.77
N LYS A 4 0.52 -49.58 -0.47
CA LYS A 4 0.97 -48.25 -0.88
C LYS A 4 -0.21 -47.28 -0.73
N ILE A 5 -0.11 -46.33 0.19
CA ILE A 5 -0.99 -45.16 0.24
C ILE A 5 -0.42 -44.15 -0.77
N SER A 6 -1.01 -44.12 -1.96
CA SER A 6 -0.70 -43.12 -2.98
C SER A 6 -1.26 -41.77 -2.56
N LYS A 7 -0.37 -40.83 -2.21
CA LYS A 7 -0.70 -39.41 -2.07
C LYS A 7 -0.98 -38.86 -3.47
N LYS A 8 -2.27 -38.68 -3.83
CA LYS A 8 -2.64 -37.84 -4.97
C LYS A 8 -2.30 -36.38 -4.63
N SER A 9 -1.20 -35.89 -5.20
CA SER A 9 -0.88 -34.47 -5.29
C SER A 9 -2.00 -33.80 -6.11
N GLY A 10 -2.91 -33.11 -5.41
CA GLY A 10 -3.86 -32.21 -6.03
C GLY A 10 -3.09 -31.02 -6.56
N LYS A 11 -2.83 -30.98 -7.87
CA LYS A 11 -2.40 -29.75 -8.55
C LYS A 11 -3.59 -28.78 -8.47
N GLU A 12 -3.43 -27.73 -7.69
CA GLU A 12 -4.32 -26.58 -7.71
C GLU A 12 -4.17 -25.94 -9.10
N LEU A 13 -5.15 -26.18 -9.97
CA LEU A 13 -5.24 -25.56 -11.29
C LEU A 13 -5.61 -24.10 -11.09
N VAL A 14 -4.61 -23.23 -11.03
CA VAL A 14 -4.83 -21.79 -11.17
C VAL A 14 -5.10 -21.54 -12.65
N THR A 15 -6.38 -21.47 -13.03
CA THR A 15 -6.79 -21.02 -14.36
C THR A 15 -6.39 -19.55 -14.48
N GLN A 16 -5.38 -19.26 -15.30
CA GLN A 16 -5.10 -17.88 -15.71
C GLN A 16 -6.34 -17.36 -16.45
N PRO A 17 -6.85 -16.15 -16.13
CA PRO A 17 -7.98 -15.62 -16.85
C PRO A 17 -7.60 -15.44 -18.33
N GLU A 18 -8.49 -15.91 -19.19
CA GLU A 18 -8.44 -15.73 -20.63
C GLU A 18 -8.11 -14.29 -21.04
N ASN A 19 -7.20 -14.16 -22.01
CA ASN A 19 -6.87 -12.97 -22.81
C ASN A 19 -7.77 -11.74 -22.58
N LEU A 20 -7.39 -10.89 -21.62
CA LEU A 20 -7.93 -9.54 -21.52
C LEU A 20 -7.30 -8.71 -22.62
N ALA A 21 -8.03 -8.49 -23.71
CA ALA A 21 -7.66 -7.46 -24.67
C ALA A 21 -7.44 -6.13 -23.91
N PRO A 22 -6.40 -5.35 -24.25
CA PRO A 22 -6.19 -4.05 -23.62
C PRO A 22 -7.44 -3.19 -23.86
N VAL A 23 -8.12 -2.84 -22.77
CA VAL A 23 -9.23 -1.88 -22.82
C VAL A 23 -8.59 -0.53 -23.12
N LEU A 24 -8.77 -0.02 -24.34
CA LEU A 24 -8.41 1.35 -24.67
C LEU A 24 -9.36 2.28 -23.92
N ILE A 25 -8.80 3.02 -22.96
CA ILE A 25 -9.53 4.01 -22.19
C ILE A 25 -9.42 5.34 -22.91
N ASP A 26 -10.55 6.02 -23.09
CA ASP A 26 -10.61 7.41 -23.54
C ASP A 26 -9.89 8.30 -22.51
N PRO A 27 -8.73 8.92 -22.86
CA PRO A 27 -7.94 9.69 -21.90
C PRO A 27 -8.72 10.85 -21.27
N GLU A 28 -9.64 11.47 -22.02
CA GLU A 28 -10.43 12.60 -21.49
C GLU A 28 -11.37 12.14 -20.38
N LYS A 29 -12.03 10.99 -20.57
CA LYS A 29 -12.90 10.39 -19.55
C LYS A 29 -12.12 9.92 -18.34
N GLU A 30 -10.91 9.37 -18.53
CA GLU A 30 -10.05 8.95 -17.43
C GLU A 30 -9.60 10.14 -16.59
N ILE A 31 -9.20 11.24 -17.23
CA ILE A 31 -8.83 12.49 -16.54
C ILE A 31 -10.05 13.09 -15.83
N GLU A 32 -11.23 13.09 -16.45
CA GLU A 32 -12.47 13.59 -15.83
C GLU A 32 -12.82 12.78 -14.57
N TYR A 33 -12.76 11.46 -14.65
CA TYR A 33 -13.00 10.59 -13.51
C TYR A 33 -11.97 10.81 -12.40
N ALA A 34 -10.69 10.94 -12.77
CA ALA A 34 -9.64 11.19 -11.79
C ALA A 34 -9.74 12.55 -11.12
N ALA A 35 -10.19 13.59 -11.82
CA ALA A 35 -10.48 14.89 -11.20
C ALA A 35 -11.60 14.77 -10.15
N LYS A 36 -12.66 13.99 -10.44
CA LYS A 36 -13.72 13.69 -9.47
C LYS A 36 -13.18 12.90 -8.27
N ALA A 37 -12.37 11.87 -8.52
CA ALA A 37 -11.74 11.05 -7.48
C ALA A 37 -10.80 11.87 -6.59
N ALA A 38 -9.98 12.76 -7.18
CA ALA A 38 -9.12 13.68 -6.46
C ALA A 38 -9.92 14.62 -5.56
N LYS A 39 -11.01 15.22 -6.06
CA LYS A 39 -11.90 16.07 -5.26
C LYS A 39 -12.58 15.29 -4.12
N ALA A 40 -12.99 14.05 -4.37
CA ALA A 40 -13.56 13.20 -3.33
C ALA A 40 -12.51 12.87 -2.25
N LEU A 41 -11.27 12.56 -2.65
CA LEU A 41 -10.16 12.30 -1.74
C LEU A 41 -9.85 13.51 -0.86
N THR A 42 -9.76 14.72 -1.44
CA THR A 42 -9.51 15.94 -0.65
C THR A 42 -10.59 16.18 0.39
N THR A 43 -11.85 15.88 0.06
CA THR A 43 -12.97 15.97 1.00
C THR A 43 -12.80 14.99 2.16
N VAL A 44 -12.44 13.73 1.87
CA VAL A 44 -12.18 12.70 2.90
C VAL A 44 -11.04 13.13 3.82
N ILE A 45 -9.92 13.57 3.26
CA ILE A 45 -8.73 13.99 4.01
C ILE A 45 -9.00 15.25 4.84
N ALA A 46 -9.82 16.18 4.34
CA ALA A 46 -10.20 17.39 5.07
C ALA A 46 -11.03 17.07 6.32
N CYS A 47 -11.81 15.98 6.31
CA CYS A 47 -12.59 15.53 7.47
C CYS A 47 -11.75 14.79 8.52
N LYS A 48 -10.49 14.43 8.23
CA LYS A 48 -9.62 13.77 9.20
C LYS A 48 -9.28 14.74 10.33
N LYS A 49 -9.46 14.28 11.57
CA LYS A 49 -9.09 15.05 12.77
C LYS A 49 -7.59 15.36 12.84
N ARG A 50 -6.77 14.53 12.18
CA ARG A 50 -5.32 14.61 12.15
C ARG A 50 -4.85 14.46 10.71
N LYS A 51 -3.84 15.25 10.35
CA LYS A 51 -3.20 15.21 9.03
C LYS A 51 -1.71 14.98 9.24
N VAL A 52 -1.10 14.17 8.38
CA VAL A 52 0.34 13.90 8.43
C VAL A 52 1.07 15.02 7.69
N MET A 53 1.78 15.86 8.44
CA MET A 53 2.64 16.91 7.87
C MET A 53 4.09 16.56 8.12
N ILE A 54 4.91 16.61 7.07
CA ILE A 54 6.35 16.35 7.13
C ILE A 54 7.05 17.45 6.34
N GLN A 55 7.93 18.21 7.00
CA GLN A 55 8.66 19.34 6.39
C GLN A 55 7.73 20.37 5.69
N GLY A 56 6.56 20.64 6.28
CA GLY A 56 5.59 21.61 5.75
C GLY A 56 4.72 21.08 4.61
N GLU A 57 4.93 19.84 4.18
CA GLU A 57 4.18 19.19 3.10
C GLU A 57 3.19 18.18 3.68
N GLN A 58 2.00 18.09 3.08
CA GLN A 58 0.97 17.15 3.51
C GLN A 58 1.13 15.79 2.80
N TYR A 59 1.22 14.73 3.60
CA TYR A 59 1.32 13.35 3.16
C TYR A 59 0.00 12.61 3.42
N ILE A 60 -0.23 11.56 2.65
CA ILE A 60 -1.39 10.69 2.81
C ILE A 60 -0.98 9.35 3.43
N GLU A 61 -1.88 8.78 4.22
CA GLU A 61 -1.69 7.54 4.97
C GLU A 61 -2.20 6.34 4.15
N PHE A 62 -1.88 5.13 4.59
CA PHE A 62 -2.32 3.90 3.94
C PHE A 62 -3.84 3.82 3.73
N GLU A 63 -4.64 4.33 4.67
CA GLU A 63 -6.11 4.37 4.52
C GLU A 63 -6.60 5.31 3.41
N ASP A 64 -5.87 6.38 3.14
CA ASP A 64 -6.17 7.29 2.03
C ASP A 64 -5.88 6.60 0.70
N TRP A 65 -4.77 5.85 0.61
CA TRP A 65 -4.48 5.00 -0.55
C TRP A 65 -5.56 3.94 -0.78
N GLN A 66 -6.03 3.30 0.29
CA GLN A 66 -7.14 2.33 0.19
C GLN A 66 -8.42 3.00 -0.29
N THR A 67 -8.71 4.21 0.19
CA THR A 67 -9.88 4.99 -0.25
C THR A 67 -9.85 5.24 -1.75
N ILE A 68 -8.70 5.67 -2.29
CA ILE A 68 -8.55 5.86 -3.74
C ILE A 68 -8.73 4.55 -4.49
N ALA A 69 -8.11 3.46 -4.00
CA ALA A 69 -8.27 2.14 -4.62
C ALA A 69 -9.74 1.75 -4.78
N ARG A 70 -10.56 2.03 -3.76
CA ARG A 70 -12.01 1.74 -3.78
C ARG A 70 -12.77 2.54 -4.83
N PHE A 71 -12.37 3.77 -5.14
CA PHE A 71 -12.97 4.53 -6.24
C PHE A 71 -12.83 3.76 -7.56
N TYR A 72 -11.67 3.17 -7.79
CA TYR A 72 -11.36 2.40 -9.00
C TYR A 72 -11.66 0.89 -8.89
N ASN A 73 -12.60 0.49 -8.04
CA ASN A 73 -12.96 -0.92 -7.76
C ASN A 73 -11.75 -1.83 -7.55
N SER A 74 -10.72 -1.30 -6.87
CA SER A 74 -9.48 -1.99 -6.61
C SER A 74 -9.31 -2.23 -5.10
N SER A 75 -8.55 -3.25 -4.76
CA SER A 75 -8.17 -3.57 -3.38
C SER A 75 -6.72 -4.02 -3.33
N VAL A 76 -6.11 -4.00 -2.14
CA VAL A 76 -4.72 -4.45 -1.94
C VAL A 76 -4.69 -5.57 -0.92
N GLY A 77 -3.77 -6.51 -1.09
CA GLY A 77 -3.56 -7.59 -0.13
C GLY A 77 -2.11 -8.05 -0.10
N VAL A 78 -1.63 -8.38 1.10
CA VAL A 78 -0.31 -8.98 1.31
C VAL A 78 -0.27 -10.35 0.65
N LYS A 79 0.71 -10.58 -0.22
CA LYS A 79 0.95 -11.87 -0.86
C LYS A 79 1.84 -12.78 -0.01
N TRP A 80 2.89 -12.22 0.59
CA TRP A 80 3.76 -12.93 1.53
C TRP A 80 4.47 -11.95 2.46
N THR A 81 5.00 -12.48 3.57
CA THR A 81 5.89 -11.77 4.47
C THR A 81 6.99 -12.72 4.94
N LYS A 82 8.24 -12.25 4.97
CA LYS A 82 9.44 -13.02 5.32
C LYS A 82 10.24 -12.29 6.38
N GLU A 83 10.88 -13.05 7.25
CA GLU A 83 11.86 -12.54 8.20
C GLU A 83 13.19 -12.24 7.51
N ILE A 84 13.85 -11.18 7.93
CA ILE A 84 15.19 -10.80 7.48
C ILE A 84 16.14 -11.03 8.64
N HIS A 85 17.17 -11.84 8.42
CA HIS A 85 18.18 -12.15 9.42
C HIS A 85 19.56 -11.63 9.02
N ARG A 86 20.35 -11.18 10.00
CA ARG A 86 21.78 -10.89 9.85
C ARG A 86 22.50 -11.51 11.04
N GLU A 87 23.52 -12.33 10.78
CA GLU A 87 24.30 -13.02 11.82
C GLU A 87 23.41 -13.80 12.82
N GLY A 88 22.38 -14.48 12.31
CA GLY A 88 21.44 -15.26 13.13
C GLY A 88 20.44 -14.44 13.96
N LYS A 89 20.47 -13.11 13.88
CA LYS A 89 19.53 -12.22 14.57
C LYS A 89 18.47 -11.71 13.62
N LEU A 90 17.21 -11.68 14.06
CA LEU A 90 16.10 -11.05 13.34
C LEU A 90 16.33 -9.53 13.29
N ILE A 91 16.52 -9.00 12.09
CA ILE A 91 16.74 -7.56 11.85
C ILE A 91 15.55 -6.87 11.18
N GLY A 92 14.52 -7.60 10.77
CA GLY A 92 13.34 -6.98 10.17
C GLY A 92 12.45 -7.95 9.43
N PHE A 93 11.48 -7.38 8.71
CA PHE A 93 10.57 -8.13 7.84
C PHE A 93 10.53 -7.51 6.46
N GLU A 94 10.39 -8.35 5.45
CA GLU A 94 10.08 -7.97 4.07
C GLU A 94 8.68 -8.49 3.74
N ALA A 95 7.89 -7.69 3.02
CA ALA A 95 6.58 -8.10 2.54
C ALA A 95 6.40 -7.77 1.06
N LYS A 96 5.59 -8.58 0.40
CA LYS A 96 5.05 -8.30 -0.94
C LYS A 96 3.55 -8.10 -0.84
N ALA A 97 3.04 -7.10 -1.54
CA ALA A 97 1.61 -6.88 -1.71
C ALA A 97 1.23 -6.80 -3.19
N ASN A 98 -0.03 -7.14 -3.48
CA ASN A 98 -0.63 -7.08 -4.81
C ASN A 98 -1.87 -6.19 -4.75
N VAL A 99 -2.07 -5.37 -5.78
CA VAL A 99 -3.31 -4.65 -6.04
C VAL A 99 -4.13 -5.45 -7.03
N TYR A 100 -5.39 -5.69 -6.69
CA TYR A 100 -6.34 -6.43 -7.49
C TYR A 100 -7.41 -5.48 -8.04
N ARG A 101 -7.79 -5.67 -9.30
CA ARG A 101 -8.98 -5.08 -9.92
C ARG A 101 -9.66 -6.18 -10.72
N ASN A 102 -10.94 -6.43 -10.42
CA ASN A 102 -11.73 -7.48 -11.07
C ASN A 102 -11.04 -8.87 -11.09
N GLY A 103 -10.39 -9.24 -9.98
CA GLY A 103 -9.69 -10.52 -9.85
C GLY A 103 -8.28 -10.58 -10.48
N ILE A 104 -7.85 -9.56 -11.22
CA ILE A 104 -6.54 -9.51 -11.86
C ILE A 104 -5.59 -8.65 -11.02
N ILE A 105 -4.33 -9.08 -10.93
CA ILE A 105 -3.26 -8.28 -10.32
C ILE A 105 -2.85 -7.18 -11.28
N ILE A 106 -3.06 -5.92 -10.91
CA ILE A 106 -2.71 -4.74 -11.71
C ILE A 106 -1.43 -4.05 -11.25
N SER A 107 -0.95 -4.38 -10.05
CA SER A 107 0.30 -3.87 -9.49
C SER A 107 0.79 -4.77 -8.37
N SER A 108 2.11 -4.81 -8.18
CA SER A 108 2.76 -5.46 -7.05
C SER A 108 3.90 -4.59 -6.55
N ALA A 109 4.17 -4.64 -5.24
CA ALA A 109 5.36 -4.01 -4.68
C ALA A 109 5.90 -4.80 -3.48
N GLU A 110 7.19 -4.63 -3.26
CA GLU A 110 7.92 -5.16 -2.11
C GLU A 110 8.47 -3.99 -1.29
N ALA A 111 8.40 -4.15 0.04
CA ALA A 111 8.95 -3.21 1.01
C ALA A 111 9.37 -3.96 2.29
N SER A 112 10.28 -3.34 3.03
CA SER A 112 10.79 -3.86 4.29
C SER A 112 10.57 -2.88 5.44
N CYS A 113 10.61 -3.41 6.66
CA CYS A 113 10.75 -2.64 7.89
C CYS A 113 11.84 -3.28 8.76
N LEU A 114 12.88 -2.51 9.03
CA LEU A 114 14.10 -2.95 9.70
C LEU A 114 14.21 -2.39 11.13
N ARG A 115 14.91 -3.13 11.99
CA ARG A 115 15.19 -2.79 13.40
C ARG A 115 16.08 -1.55 13.57
N ASP A 116 16.89 -1.22 12.57
CA ASP A 116 17.79 -0.07 12.63
C ASP A 116 17.10 1.25 12.29
N GLU A 117 15.84 1.22 11.86
CA GLU A 117 15.04 2.42 11.67
C GLU A 117 14.68 3.08 13.02
N PRO A 118 14.79 4.42 13.15
CA PRO A 118 14.65 5.12 14.43
C PRO A 118 13.38 4.79 15.21
N ASN A 119 12.24 4.68 14.53
CA ASN A 119 10.92 4.44 15.16
C ASN A 119 10.63 2.98 15.49
N TRP A 120 11.46 2.05 15.02
CA TRP A 120 11.16 0.62 14.95
C TRP A 120 12.07 -0.25 15.81
N LYS A 121 13.22 0.30 16.24
CA LYS A 121 14.22 -0.40 17.04
C LYS A 121 13.66 -1.16 18.25
N SER A 122 12.78 -0.51 19.01
CA SER A 122 12.18 -1.07 20.24
C SER A 122 10.78 -1.66 20.07
N LYS A 123 10.20 -1.64 18.86
CA LYS A 123 8.82 -2.08 18.65
C LYS A 123 8.72 -3.62 18.71
N PRO A 124 7.61 -4.19 19.21
CA PRO A 124 7.36 -5.62 19.13
C PRO A 124 7.41 -6.14 17.69
N GLU A 125 7.84 -7.38 17.50
CA GLU A 125 8.03 -7.98 16.16
C GLU A 125 6.76 -7.98 15.32
N PHE A 126 5.60 -8.21 15.94
CA PHE A 126 4.32 -8.15 15.22
C PHE A 126 4.05 -6.76 14.64
N GLN A 127 4.42 -5.68 15.32
CA GLN A 127 4.26 -4.31 14.80
C GLN A 127 5.23 -4.05 13.65
N LEU A 128 6.47 -4.54 13.76
CA LEU A 128 7.48 -4.45 12.72
C LEU A 128 7.05 -5.18 11.45
N LYS A 129 6.51 -6.39 11.61
CA LYS A 129 5.93 -7.20 10.54
C LYS A 129 4.73 -6.50 9.89
N SER A 130 3.79 -5.99 10.69
CA SER A 130 2.64 -5.24 10.19
C SER A 130 3.07 -4.00 9.41
N MET A 131 4.12 -3.30 9.85
CA MET A 131 4.60 -2.12 9.11
C MET A 131 5.19 -2.48 7.75
N ALA A 132 5.98 -3.56 7.65
CA ALA A 132 6.48 -4.03 6.36
C ALA A 132 5.32 -4.33 5.39
N GLN A 133 4.25 -4.94 5.89
CA GLN A 133 3.01 -5.20 5.14
C GLN A 133 2.30 -3.92 4.68
N THR A 134 2.16 -2.94 5.59
CA THR A 134 1.56 -1.64 5.29
C THR A 134 2.35 -0.90 4.21
N ARG A 135 3.68 -0.83 4.32
CA ARG A 135 4.57 -0.21 3.33
C ARG A 135 4.45 -0.86 1.96
N ALA A 136 4.51 -2.20 1.91
CA ALA A 136 4.37 -2.92 0.65
C ALA A 136 3.01 -2.64 0.00
N SER A 137 1.95 -2.59 0.80
CA SER A 137 0.59 -2.32 0.32
C SER A 137 0.42 -0.88 -0.16
N ALA A 138 0.89 0.11 0.60
CA ALA A 138 0.84 1.52 0.22
C ALA A 138 1.65 1.78 -1.06
N LYS A 139 2.85 1.19 -1.19
CA LYS A 139 3.69 1.27 -2.38
C LYS A 139 3.03 0.63 -3.60
N ALA A 140 2.40 -0.53 -3.44
CA ALA A 140 1.69 -1.21 -4.53
C ALA A 140 0.52 -0.36 -5.04
N LEU A 141 -0.24 0.28 -4.14
CA LEU A 141 -1.31 1.22 -4.47
C LEU A 141 -0.77 2.48 -5.15
N ARG A 142 0.31 3.06 -4.62
CA ARG A 142 0.98 4.23 -5.19
C ARG A 142 1.37 4.02 -6.65
N ASN A 143 1.93 2.87 -6.99
CA ASN A 143 2.33 2.56 -8.37
C ASN A 143 1.19 2.72 -9.39
N VAL A 144 -0.07 2.60 -8.96
CA VAL A 144 -1.26 2.76 -9.81
C VAL A 144 -1.88 4.14 -9.67
N PHE A 145 -1.99 4.66 -8.44
CA PHE A 145 -2.89 5.77 -8.12
C PHE A 145 -2.18 7.09 -7.81
N ALA A 146 -0.84 7.13 -7.83
CA ALA A 146 -0.08 8.33 -7.48
C ALA A 146 -0.48 9.57 -8.27
N TRP A 147 -0.79 9.43 -9.56
CA TRP A 147 -1.17 10.55 -10.41
C TRP A 147 -2.48 11.23 -9.96
N VAL A 148 -3.45 10.47 -9.44
CA VAL A 148 -4.70 11.00 -8.86
C VAL A 148 -4.41 11.76 -7.56
N VAL A 149 -3.46 11.27 -6.76
CA VAL A 149 -3.00 11.95 -5.54
C VAL A 149 -2.31 13.27 -5.86
N VAL A 150 -1.53 13.33 -6.94
CA VAL A 150 -0.94 14.59 -7.44
C VAL A 150 -2.05 15.56 -7.85
N MET A 151 -3.08 15.09 -8.57
CA MET A 151 -4.23 15.93 -8.94
C MET A 151 -4.98 16.46 -7.71
N ALA A 152 -4.97 15.73 -6.60
CA ALA A 152 -5.54 16.15 -5.32
C ALA A 152 -4.65 17.13 -4.52
N GLY A 153 -3.44 17.43 -5.01
CA GLY A 153 -2.51 18.38 -4.39
C GLY A 153 -1.67 17.81 -3.25
N TYR A 154 -1.55 16.47 -3.13
CA TYR A 154 -0.77 15.83 -2.08
C TYR A 154 0.54 15.22 -2.58
N LYS A 155 1.50 15.00 -1.67
CA LYS A 155 2.71 14.23 -1.99
C LYS A 155 2.39 12.74 -2.10
N THR A 156 3.09 12.07 -3.03
CA THR A 156 2.79 10.67 -3.39
C THR A 156 3.69 9.65 -2.70
N THR A 157 4.73 10.08 -2.00
CA THR A 157 5.47 9.17 -1.12
C THR A 157 4.53 8.82 0.04
N PRO A 158 4.25 7.54 0.33
CA PRO A 158 3.39 7.18 1.45
C PRO A 158 4.02 7.65 2.77
N ALA A 159 3.21 8.15 3.69
CA ALA A 159 3.69 8.61 4.99
C ALA A 159 4.53 7.54 5.72
N GLU A 160 4.18 6.26 5.56
CA GLU A 160 4.84 5.13 6.20
C GLU A 160 6.27 4.85 5.67
N GLU A 161 6.64 5.40 4.52
CA GLU A 161 7.99 5.32 3.94
C GLU A 161 8.91 6.46 4.39
N MET A 162 8.38 7.46 5.12
CA MET A 162 9.16 8.61 5.53
C MET A 162 9.93 8.32 6.83
N ASN A 163 11.25 8.51 6.79
CA ASN A 163 12.06 8.55 8.00
C ASN A 163 11.65 9.79 8.80
N ALA A 164 11.39 9.62 10.10
CA ALA A 164 10.89 10.65 11.00
C ALA A 164 11.83 11.86 11.13
N GLY A 165 11.79 12.76 10.16
CA GLY A 165 12.11 14.17 10.36
C GLY A 165 10.80 14.88 10.69
N ASN A 166 10.71 15.46 11.89
CA ASN A 166 9.64 16.34 12.38
C ASN A 166 8.26 16.08 11.74
N VAL A 167 7.68 14.91 12.02
CA VAL A 167 6.25 14.69 11.74
C VAL A 167 5.49 15.56 12.71
N VAL A 168 4.81 16.59 12.21
CA VAL A 168 3.94 17.43 13.02
C VAL A 168 2.51 16.96 12.77
N GLU A 169 1.87 16.40 13.80
CA GLU A 169 0.41 16.26 13.76
C GLU A 169 -0.18 17.67 13.88
N VAL A 170 -0.86 18.11 12.83
CA VAL A 170 -1.58 19.39 12.83
C VAL A 170 -3.07 19.15 13.00
N ASP A 171 -3.75 20.15 13.57
CA ASP A 171 -5.20 20.17 13.63
C ASP A 171 -5.83 20.31 12.22
N PRO A 172 -7.17 20.22 12.08
CA PRO A 172 -7.81 20.37 10.78
C PRO A 172 -7.50 21.68 10.03
N HIS A 173 -7.04 22.72 10.74
CA HIS A 173 -6.68 24.04 10.23
C HIS A 173 -5.18 24.20 9.95
N GLY A 174 -4.37 23.15 10.12
CA GLY A 174 -2.94 23.18 9.82
C GLY A 174 -2.08 23.82 10.91
N LYS A 175 -2.60 24.02 12.13
CA LYS A 175 -1.82 24.57 13.24
C LYS A 175 -1.03 23.46 13.95
N PRO A 176 0.26 23.68 14.26
CA PRO A 176 1.05 22.78 15.11
C PRO A 176 0.43 22.68 16.50
N ARG A 177 0.53 21.49 17.10
CA ARG A 177 0.26 21.30 18.53
C ARG A 177 1.54 21.40 19.35
#